data_AF-A0A2G8SA15-F1
#
_entry.id   AF-A0A2G8SA15-F1
#
_cell.length_a   1.000
_cell.length_b   1.000
_cell.length_c   1.000
_cell.angle_alpha   90.00
_cell.angle_beta   90.00
_cell.angle_gamma   90.00
#
_symmetry.space_group_name_H-M   'P 1'
#
loop_
_entity.id
_entity.type
_entity.pdbx_description
1 polymer ?
#
loop_
_entity_poly.entity_id
_entity_poly.type
_entity_poly.pdbx_seq_one_letter_code
_entity_poly.pdbx_strand_id
1 'polypeptide(L)'
;MALTSALMEWSRFHQWALGTLTDAVVYLNGGIDAVMSSNPPKALLIYLTPRRHIEGDKNPANAFDVEQSFIATIGEHPLLRNKEYEDLQEQCKLLEEMVHVDGHYDDPTFVGILPGVFAITDTSILLYQRFPVYRLPVQHVKDDPRDEWTHGAMESLVDMMMAAMTTGVVFKRSENRAHEEPEIGGVVRSKKMWRGDGRLIDWDGFNAIIGRELAVGVGLTPAKILTVLRKLALAGDGGDERDHLLLREIRDGHGVHSGDGRR
;
A
#
# COMPACT_ATOMS: atom_id res chain seq x y z
N MET A 1 11.64 18.16 -6.78
CA MET A 1 12.61 17.68 -5.76
C MET A 1 11.96 17.57 -4.39
N ALA A 2 11.59 18.67 -3.70
CA ALA A 2 11.02 18.59 -2.34
C ALA A 2 9.74 17.72 -2.24
N LEU A 3 8.82 17.87 -3.19
CA LEU A 3 7.56 17.10 -3.20
C LEU A 3 7.78 15.60 -3.43
N THR A 4 8.68 15.22 -4.34
CA THR A 4 9.07 13.82 -4.56
C THR A 4 9.70 13.22 -3.32
N SER A 5 10.59 13.95 -2.64
CA SER A 5 11.20 13.49 -1.38
C SER A 5 10.15 13.30 -0.29
N ALA A 6 9.18 14.22 -0.18
CA ALA A 6 8.06 14.07 0.74
C ALA A 6 7.22 12.83 0.41
N LEU A 7 6.96 12.57 -0.87
CA LEU A 7 6.20 11.40 -1.31
C LEU A 7 6.92 10.08 -1.00
N MET A 8 8.22 9.99 -1.27
CA MET A 8 9.02 8.81 -0.92
C MET A 8 9.09 8.58 0.59
N GLU A 9 9.16 9.67 1.38
CA GLU A 9 9.15 9.56 2.84
C GLU A 9 7.78 9.13 3.37
N TRP A 10 6.70 9.71 2.84
CA TRP A 10 5.32 9.33 3.15
C TRP A 10 5.04 7.87 2.81
N SER A 11 5.41 7.40 1.62
CA SER A 11 5.17 6.02 1.20
C SER A 11 5.93 5.01 2.07
N ARG A 12 7.11 5.39 2.58
CA ARG A 12 7.87 4.57 3.54
C ARG A 12 7.12 4.39 4.86
N PHE A 13 6.46 5.43 5.36
CA PHE A 13 5.67 5.31 6.60
C PHE A 13 4.42 4.47 6.39
N HIS A 14 3.82 4.54 5.20
CA HIS A 14 2.57 3.85 4.89
C HIS A 14 2.75 2.53 4.19
N GLN A 15 3.95 1.97 4.18
CA GLN A 15 4.25 0.76 3.45
C GLN A 15 3.31 -0.41 3.80
N TRP A 16 3.05 -0.63 5.08
CA TRP A 16 2.13 -1.69 5.50
C TRP A 16 0.72 -1.44 4.96
N ALA A 17 0.23 -0.20 5.09
CA ALA A 17 -1.09 0.22 4.62
C ALA A 17 -1.22 0.11 3.10
N LEU A 18 -0.22 0.57 2.35
CA LEU A 18 -0.16 0.50 0.90
C LEU A 18 -0.15 -0.95 0.40
N GLY A 19 0.58 -1.85 1.07
CA GLY A 19 0.52 -3.28 0.76
C GLY A 19 -0.88 -3.85 0.98
N THR A 20 -1.46 -3.61 2.16
CA THR A 20 -2.82 -4.08 2.50
C THR A 20 -3.89 -3.51 1.55
N LEU A 21 -3.78 -2.23 1.21
CA LEU A 21 -4.62 -1.56 0.23
C LEU A 21 -4.50 -2.24 -1.13
N THR A 22 -3.27 -2.52 -1.58
CA THR A 22 -3.01 -3.21 -2.85
C THR A 22 -3.68 -4.58 -2.88
N ASP A 23 -3.48 -5.39 -1.84
CA ASP A 23 -4.05 -6.73 -1.75
C ASP A 23 -5.60 -6.69 -1.81
N ALA A 24 -6.22 -5.76 -1.08
CA ALA A 24 -7.66 -5.57 -1.06
C ALA A 24 -8.22 -5.08 -2.41
N VAL A 25 -7.56 -4.10 -3.04
CA VAL A 25 -7.94 -3.56 -4.36
C VAL A 25 -7.78 -4.63 -5.45
N VAL A 26 -6.75 -5.48 -5.38
CA VAL A 26 -6.60 -6.64 -6.26
C VAL A 26 -7.75 -7.63 -6.07
N TYR A 27 -8.11 -7.91 -4.81
CA TYR A 27 -9.22 -8.82 -4.51
C TYR A 27 -10.55 -8.32 -5.08
N LEU A 28 -10.86 -7.03 -4.90
CA LEU A 28 -12.05 -6.37 -5.45
C LEU A 28 -12.10 -6.38 -6.98
N ASN A 29 -10.96 -6.54 -7.65
CA ASN A 29 -10.87 -6.60 -9.11
C ASN A 29 -10.96 -8.03 -9.68
N GLY A 30 -11.70 -8.91 -8.98
CA GLY A 30 -11.94 -10.29 -9.38
C GLY A 30 -10.90 -11.29 -8.87
N GLY A 31 -10.05 -10.87 -7.93
CA GLY A 31 -9.02 -11.70 -7.33
C GLY A 31 -7.65 -11.62 -8.03
N ILE A 32 -6.67 -12.24 -7.40
CA ILE A 32 -5.26 -12.18 -7.80
C ILE A 32 -5.01 -12.68 -9.22
N ASP A 33 -5.62 -13.81 -9.59
CA ASP A 33 -5.40 -14.40 -10.92
C ASP A 33 -6.01 -13.51 -12.04
N ALA A 34 -7.14 -12.85 -11.76
CA ALA A 34 -7.80 -11.95 -12.71
C ALA A 34 -7.03 -10.65 -12.97
N VAL A 35 -6.23 -10.20 -11.98
CA VAL A 35 -5.37 -9.03 -12.13
C VAL A 35 -4.02 -9.44 -12.74
N MET A 36 -3.36 -10.44 -12.18
CA MET A 36 -1.99 -10.81 -12.55
C MET A 36 -1.90 -11.53 -13.91
N SER A 37 -2.94 -12.26 -14.33
CA SER A 37 -2.98 -12.91 -15.66
C SER A 37 -3.63 -12.06 -16.76
N SER A 38 -3.89 -10.78 -16.49
CA SER A 38 -4.58 -9.90 -17.42
C SER A 38 -3.75 -9.58 -18.67
N ASN A 39 -4.43 -9.55 -19.82
CA ASN A 39 -3.88 -9.05 -21.07
C ASN A 39 -4.95 -8.20 -21.78
N PRO A 40 -4.76 -6.88 -21.94
CA PRO A 40 -3.57 -6.10 -21.56
C PRO A 40 -3.31 -6.09 -20.04
N PRO A 41 -2.04 -5.89 -19.61
CA PRO A 41 -1.71 -5.90 -18.20
C PRO A 41 -2.34 -4.73 -17.43
N LYS A 42 -2.30 -4.81 -16.11
CA LYS A 42 -2.95 -3.87 -15.18
C LYS A 42 -1.95 -3.21 -14.24
N ALA A 43 -2.33 -2.08 -13.65
CA ALA A 43 -1.55 -1.36 -12.66
C ALA A 43 -2.43 -0.82 -11.53
N LEU A 44 -1.86 -0.67 -10.33
CA LEU A 44 -2.49 0.07 -9.25
C LEU A 44 -2.30 1.58 -9.44
N LEU A 45 -3.38 2.35 -9.48
CA LEU A 45 -3.32 3.81 -9.48
C LEU A 45 -3.78 4.34 -8.13
N ILE A 46 -3.01 5.26 -7.56
CA ILE A 46 -3.37 5.96 -6.31
C ILE A 46 -3.24 7.46 -6.55
N TYR A 47 -4.34 8.18 -6.36
CA TYR A 47 -4.39 9.63 -6.46
C TYR A 47 -4.15 10.27 -5.09
N LEU A 48 -3.23 11.23 -5.07
CA LEU A 48 -2.79 11.89 -3.85
C LEU A 48 -2.92 13.41 -3.98
N THR A 49 -3.45 14.06 -2.94
CA THR A 49 -3.46 15.53 -2.85
C THR A 49 -2.47 15.97 -1.78
N PRO A 50 -1.49 16.84 -2.08
CA PRO A 50 -0.57 17.33 -1.07
C PRO A 50 -1.30 18.17 -0.01
N ARG A 51 -1.11 17.84 1.28
CA ARG A 51 -1.70 18.63 2.36
C ARG A 51 -0.88 19.89 2.60
N ARG A 52 -1.58 21.00 2.88
CA ARG A 52 -0.92 22.20 3.37
C ARG A 52 -0.44 21.93 4.78
N HIS A 53 0.88 22.00 5.00
CA HIS A 53 1.44 21.88 6.33
C HIS A 53 0.80 22.91 7.27
N ILE A 54 0.15 22.41 8.32
CA ILE A 54 -0.29 23.24 9.44
C ILE A 54 0.96 23.56 10.26
N GLU A 55 1.17 24.83 10.61
CA GLU A 55 2.31 25.23 11.43
C GLU A 55 2.38 24.41 12.72
N GLY A 56 3.49 23.70 12.91
CA GLY A 56 3.72 22.83 14.07
C GLY A 56 3.53 21.34 13.80
N ASP A 57 2.73 20.96 12.81
CA ASP A 57 2.57 19.58 12.39
C ASP A 57 3.55 19.24 11.26
N LYS A 58 4.60 18.50 11.62
CA LYS A 58 5.65 18.08 10.70
C LYS A 58 5.57 16.59 10.41
N ASN A 59 4.50 15.90 10.82
CA ASN A 59 4.38 14.46 10.64
C ASN A 59 4.42 14.10 9.14
N PRO A 60 5.49 13.50 8.60
CA PRO A 60 5.57 13.17 7.18
C PRO A 60 4.52 12.15 6.73
N ALA A 61 3.93 11.37 7.65
CA ALA A 61 2.84 10.46 7.34
C ALA A 61 1.53 11.18 7.01
N ASN A 62 1.36 12.47 7.34
CA ASN A 62 0.18 13.24 6.92
C ASN A 62 0.46 14.20 5.76
N ALA A 63 1.54 13.99 5.01
CA ALA A 63 1.89 14.90 3.91
C ALA A 63 0.89 14.89 2.74
N PHE A 64 0.07 13.85 2.61
CA PHE A 64 -0.87 13.65 1.50
C PHE A 64 -2.22 13.13 1.98
N ASP A 65 -3.29 13.62 1.36
CA ASP A 65 -4.62 13.00 1.39
C ASP A 65 -4.68 11.94 0.28
N VAL A 66 -5.24 10.76 0.57
CA VAL A 66 -5.43 9.69 -0.41
C VAL A 66 -6.85 9.77 -0.96
N GLU A 67 -6.99 10.25 -2.18
CA GLU A 67 -8.30 10.56 -2.77
C GLU A 67 -8.97 9.31 -3.35
N GLN A 68 -8.20 8.51 -4.10
CA GLN A 68 -8.71 7.36 -4.84
C GLN A 68 -7.63 6.30 -4.98
N SER A 69 -8.05 5.03 -5.00
CA SER A 69 -7.20 3.91 -5.42
C SER A 69 -8.00 2.91 -6.25
N PHE A 70 -7.44 2.42 -7.35
CA PHE A 70 -8.09 1.44 -8.21
C PHE A 70 -7.10 0.72 -9.13
N ILE A 71 -7.51 -0.44 -9.65
CA ILE A 71 -6.77 -1.11 -10.73
C ILE A 71 -7.17 -0.52 -12.07
N ALA A 72 -6.19 -0.11 -12.86
CA ALA A 72 -6.39 0.38 -14.21
C ALA A 72 -5.74 -0.55 -15.24
N THR A 73 -6.44 -0.75 -16.34
CA THR A 73 -5.91 -1.46 -17.51
C THR A 73 -5.00 -0.53 -18.31
N ILE A 74 -3.87 -1.06 -18.78
CA ILE A 74 -2.96 -0.31 -19.65
C ILE A 74 -3.65 0.00 -20.97
N GLY A 75 -3.39 1.19 -21.49
CA GLY A 75 -4.02 1.65 -22.72
C GLY A 75 -5.42 2.20 -22.50
N GLU A 76 -6.09 1.94 -21.38
CA GLU A 76 -7.36 2.59 -21.03
C GLU A 76 -7.13 3.90 -20.27
N HIS A 77 -6.12 3.93 -19.40
CA HIS A 77 -5.83 5.09 -18.56
C HIS A 77 -4.72 5.99 -19.15
N PRO A 78 -4.94 7.32 -19.30
CA PRO A 78 -3.95 8.22 -19.91
C PRO A 78 -2.58 8.23 -19.23
N LEU A 79 -2.54 8.10 -17.90
CA LEU A 79 -1.28 8.10 -17.12
C LEU A 79 -0.42 6.84 -17.34
N LEU A 80 -0.99 5.79 -17.96
CA LEU A 80 -0.30 4.52 -18.23
C LEU A 80 0.11 4.38 -19.70
N ARG A 81 -0.11 5.40 -20.54
CA ARG A 81 0.24 5.41 -21.97
C ARG A 81 1.58 6.12 -22.20
N ASN A 82 2.59 5.83 -21.38
CA ASN A 82 3.89 6.46 -21.45
C ASN A 82 5.02 5.43 -21.35
N LYS A 83 6.21 5.83 -21.78
CA LYS A 83 7.38 4.96 -21.81
C LYS A 83 7.86 4.59 -20.41
N GLU A 84 7.73 5.51 -19.46
CA GLU A 84 8.15 5.29 -18.08
C GLU A 84 7.39 4.12 -17.43
N TYR A 85 6.13 3.93 -17.81
CA TYR A 85 5.35 2.78 -17.38
C TYR A 85 5.84 1.48 -18.04
N GLU A 86 6.17 1.49 -19.33
CA GLU A 86 6.77 0.32 -20.02
C GLU A 86 8.07 -0.10 -19.31
N ASP A 87 8.93 0.87 -18.98
CA ASP A 87 10.17 0.65 -18.22
C ASP A 87 9.86 0.06 -16.82
N LEU A 88 8.80 0.53 -16.13
CA LEU A 88 8.36 -0.02 -14.85
C LEU A 88 7.93 -1.49 -14.98
N GLN A 89 7.21 -1.86 -16.05
CA GLN A 89 6.80 -3.25 -16.26
C GLN A 89 7.98 -4.19 -16.47
N GLU A 90 8.98 -3.75 -17.25
CA GLU A 90 10.21 -4.51 -17.43
C GLU A 90 10.93 -4.70 -16.09
N GLN A 91 11.00 -3.65 -15.26
CA GLN A 91 11.56 -3.75 -13.91
C GLN A 91 10.77 -4.71 -13.00
N CYS A 92 9.44 -4.73 -13.07
CA CYS A 92 8.64 -5.71 -12.34
C CYS A 92 9.01 -7.14 -12.73
N LYS A 93 9.09 -7.43 -14.04
CA LYS A 93 9.45 -8.77 -14.55
C LYS A 93 10.85 -9.19 -14.12
N LEU A 94 11.83 -8.30 -14.25
CA LEU A 94 13.19 -8.58 -13.81
C LEU A 94 13.25 -8.89 -12.31
N LEU A 95 12.49 -8.14 -11.50
CA LEU A 95 12.45 -8.38 -10.06
C LEU A 95 11.72 -9.68 -9.72
N GLU A 96 10.64 -10.03 -10.40
CA GLU A 96 10.00 -11.36 -10.27
C GLU A 96 10.99 -12.49 -10.59
N GLU A 97 11.74 -12.36 -11.69
CA GLU A 97 12.77 -13.34 -12.08
C GLU A 97 13.87 -13.47 -11.00
N MET A 98 14.37 -12.36 -10.46
CA MET A 98 15.38 -12.38 -9.38
C MET A 98 14.84 -13.09 -8.12
N VAL A 99 13.61 -12.79 -7.74
CA VAL A 99 12.93 -13.40 -6.59
C VAL A 99 12.84 -14.93 -6.74
N HIS A 100 12.55 -15.41 -7.96
CA HIS A 100 12.49 -16.85 -8.25
C HIS A 100 13.87 -17.52 -8.37
N VAL A 101 14.85 -16.84 -8.96
CA VAL A 101 16.19 -17.41 -9.23
C VAL A 101 17.01 -17.53 -7.94
N ASP A 102 16.96 -16.53 -7.08
CA ASP A 102 17.85 -16.49 -5.91
C ASP A 102 17.41 -17.42 -4.78
N GLY A 103 16.22 -18.02 -4.86
CA GLY A 103 15.66 -18.87 -3.79
C GLY A 103 15.54 -18.17 -2.44
N HIS A 104 15.75 -16.84 -2.42
CA HIS A 104 15.70 -16.01 -1.21
C HIS A 104 14.26 -15.81 -0.72
N TYR A 105 13.29 -16.08 -1.58
CA TYR A 105 11.86 -15.92 -1.33
C TYR A 105 11.13 -17.24 -1.61
N ASP A 106 11.30 -18.21 -0.72
CA ASP A 106 10.53 -19.47 -0.68
C ASP A 106 9.12 -19.25 -0.09
N ASP A 107 8.53 -18.07 -0.28
CA ASP A 107 7.16 -17.81 0.17
C ASP A 107 6.19 -18.37 -0.87
N PRO A 108 5.48 -19.49 -0.58
CA PRO A 108 4.53 -20.07 -1.52
C PRO A 108 3.31 -19.17 -1.77
N THR A 109 3.14 -18.10 -1.00
CA THR A 109 2.08 -17.12 -1.19
C THR A 109 2.46 -16.01 -2.14
N PHE A 110 3.75 -15.78 -2.45
CA PHE A 110 4.15 -14.78 -3.43
C PHE A 110 3.63 -15.15 -4.83
N VAL A 111 3.01 -14.21 -5.53
CA VAL A 111 2.46 -14.43 -6.88
C VAL A 111 3.15 -13.59 -7.94
N GLY A 112 3.58 -12.38 -7.61
CA GLY A 112 4.26 -11.49 -8.54
C GLY A 112 4.28 -10.05 -8.05
N ILE A 113 4.58 -9.13 -8.96
CA ILE A 113 4.80 -7.71 -8.68
C ILE A 113 3.89 -6.87 -9.56
N LEU A 114 2.89 -6.26 -8.92
CA LEU A 114 1.98 -5.34 -9.57
C LEU A 114 2.66 -3.97 -9.71
N PRO A 115 2.81 -3.44 -10.93
CA PRO A 115 3.22 -2.05 -11.11
C PRO A 115 2.17 -1.11 -10.52
N GLY A 116 2.61 -0.06 -9.85
CA GLY A 116 1.74 0.96 -9.31
C GLY A 116 2.25 2.38 -9.55
N VAL A 117 1.34 3.34 -9.55
CA VAL A 117 1.63 4.75 -9.82
C VAL A 117 0.91 5.62 -8.80
N PHE A 118 1.67 6.47 -8.12
CA PHE A 118 1.12 7.61 -7.40
C PHE A 118 0.99 8.78 -8.36
N ALA A 119 -0.22 9.31 -8.49
CA ALA A 119 -0.51 10.52 -9.26
C ALA A 119 -0.85 11.66 -8.30
N ILE A 120 -0.01 12.70 -8.28
CA ILE A 120 -0.28 13.87 -7.44
C ILE A 120 -1.24 14.80 -8.18
N THR A 121 -2.41 15.05 -7.61
CA THR A 121 -3.47 15.91 -8.16
C THR A 121 -2.93 17.32 -8.44
N ASP A 122 -3.44 17.94 -9.50
CA ASP A 122 -3.04 19.29 -9.98
C ASP A 122 -1.54 19.45 -10.30
N THR A 123 -0.82 18.34 -10.48
CA THR A 123 0.58 18.34 -10.92
C THR A 123 0.82 17.31 -12.02
N SER A 124 2.00 17.39 -12.67
CA SER A 124 2.48 16.36 -13.60
C SER A 124 3.35 15.30 -12.91
N ILE A 125 3.40 15.29 -11.58
CA ILE A 125 4.31 14.41 -10.84
C ILE A 125 3.67 13.04 -10.69
N LEU A 126 4.36 12.05 -11.25
CA LEU A 126 4.09 10.64 -11.08
C LEU A 126 5.26 10.01 -10.30
N LEU A 127 4.93 9.09 -9.39
CA LEU A 127 5.92 8.22 -8.77
C LEU A 127 5.53 6.78 -9.02
N TYR A 128 6.45 6.05 -9.64
CA TYR A 128 6.29 4.64 -9.96
C TYR A 128 6.75 3.77 -8.79
N GLN A 129 5.90 2.85 -8.37
CA GLN A 129 6.15 1.89 -7.30
C GLN A 129 5.87 0.47 -7.77
N ARG A 130 6.51 -0.49 -7.11
CA ARG A 130 6.36 -1.93 -7.33
C ARG A 130 5.71 -2.51 -6.07
N PHE A 131 4.59 -3.18 -6.24
CA PHE A 131 3.85 -3.78 -5.14
C PHE A 131 3.93 -5.30 -5.25
N PRO A 132 4.67 -5.99 -4.36
CA PRO A 132 4.60 -7.45 -4.31
C PRO A 132 3.20 -7.86 -3.89
N VAL A 133 2.62 -8.81 -4.61
CA VAL A 133 1.26 -9.30 -4.38
C VAL A 133 1.33 -10.74 -3.92
N TYR A 134 0.55 -11.03 -2.88
CA TYR A 134 0.53 -12.33 -2.22
C TYR A 134 -0.88 -12.94 -2.26
N ARG A 135 -0.95 -14.26 -2.37
CA ARG A 135 -2.17 -15.04 -2.19
C ARG A 135 -2.41 -15.22 -0.69
N LEU A 136 -2.96 -14.17 -0.07
CA LEU A 136 -3.26 -14.15 1.37
C LEU A 136 -4.56 -14.91 1.67
N PRO A 137 -4.61 -15.72 2.74
CA PRO A 137 -5.85 -16.33 3.18
C PRO A 137 -6.88 -15.28 3.62
N VAL A 138 -8.12 -15.41 3.15
CA VAL A 138 -9.24 -14.58 3.62
C VAL A 138 -9.78 -15.13 4.94
N GLN A 139 -10.01 -14.24 5.91
CA GLN A 139 -10.58 -14.54 7.22
C GLN A 139 -11.88 -13.79 7.47
N HIS A 140 -12.66 -14.23 8.45
CA HIS A 140 -13.92 -13.61 8.94
C HIS A 140 -15.09 -13.58 7.94
N VAL A 141 -14.80 -13.72 6.65
CA VAL A 141 -15.76 -13.80 5.54
C VAL A 141 -15.42 -14.99 4.65
N LYS A 142 -16.23 -15.24 3.62
CA LYS A 142 -15.92 -16.30 2.65
C LYS A 142 -14.79 -15.87 1.74
N ASP A 143 -13.96 -16.82 1.32
CA ASP A 143 -12.98 -16.57 0.26
C ASP A 143 -13.65 -16.68 -1.11
N ASP A 144 -14.45 -15.68 -1.46
CA ASP A 144 -15.08 -15.53 -2.78
C ASP A 144 -15.17 -14.03 -3.15
N PRO A 145 -14.44 -13.55 -4.19
CA PRO A 145 -14.50 -12.16 -4.63
C PRO A 145 -15.84 -11.75 -5.24
N ARG A 146 -16.75 -12.70 -5.49
CA ARG A 146 -18.11 -12.43 -5.99
C ARG A 146 -19.16 -12.42 -4.87
N ASP A 147 -18.81 -12.85 -3.66
CA ASP A 147 -19.72 -12.79 -2.51
C ASP A 147 -19.82 -11.34 -2.02
N GLU A 148 -21.05 -10.81 -1.98
CA GLU A 148 -21.32 -9.41 -1.63
C GLU A 148 -20.79 -9.03 -0.24
N TRP A 149 -20.78 -9.97 0.71
CA TRP A 149 -20.30 -9.72 2.05
C TRP A 149 -18.77 -9.61 2.09
N THR A 150 -18.09 -10.49 1.37
CA THR A 150 -16.65 -10.42 1.18
C THR A 150 -16.25 -9.14 0.45
N HIS A 151 -16.99 -8.76 -0.60
CA HIS A 151 -16.77 -7.51 -1.32
C HIS A 151 -16.87 -6.29 -0.39
N GLY A 152 -17.96 -6.18 0.39
CA GLY A 152 -18.13 -5.09 1.34
C GLY A 152 -17.05 -5.03 2.43
N ALA A 153 -16.51 -6.18 2.85
CA ALA A 153 -15.42 -6.23 3.82
C ALA A 153 -14.10 -5.72 3.22
N MET A 154 -13.83 -6.03 1.96
CA MET A 154 -12.66 -5.52 1.25
C MET A 154 -12.78 -4.02 0.94
N GLU A 155 -13.97 -3.53 0.56
CA GLU A 155 -14.22 -2.08 0.42
C GLU A 155 -13.98 -1.35 1.75
N SER A 156 -14.50 -1.89 2.85
CA SER A 156 -14.26 -1.32 4.19
C SER A 156 -12.77 -1.31 4.55
N LEU A 157 -12.01 -2.33 4.13
CA LEU A 157 -10.56 -2.37 4.32
C LEU A 157 -9.84 -1.30 3.49
N VAL A 158 -10.22 -1.13 2.22
CA VAL A 158 -9.69 -0.08 1.34
C VAL A 158 -9.92 1.31 1.96
N ASP A 159 -11.16 1.60 2.35
CA ASP A 159 -11.56 2.86 2.97
C ASP A 159 -10.77 3.13 4.25
N MET A 160 -10.61 2.10 5.09
CA MET A 160 -9.84 2.20 6.33
C MET A 160 -8.36 2.50 6.07
N MET A 161 -7.74 1.86 5.07
CA MET A 161 -6.35 2.13 4.69
C MET A 161 -6.18 3.55 4.15
N MET A 162 -7.08 4.00 3.28
CA MET A 162 -7.06 5.37 2.75
C MET A 162 -7.25 6.41 3.86
N ALA A 163 -8.20 6.20 4.76
CA ALA A 163 -8.46 7.09 5.89
C ALA A 163 -7.30 7.14 6.89
N ALA A 164 -6.70 5.99 7.21
CA ALA A 164 -5.53 5.93 8.08
C ALA A 164 -4.33 6.67 7.48
N MET A 165 -4.05 6.46 6.18
CA MET A 165 -2.96 7.17 5.50
C MET A 165 -3.20 8.69 5.46
N THR A 166 -4.43 9.11 5.20
CA THR A 166 -4.86 10.52 5.16
C THR A 166 -4.74 11.21 6.52
N THR A 167 -5.07 10.49 7.59
CA THR A 167 -4.96 11.00 8.98
C THR A 167 -3.54 10.87 9.55
N GLY A 168 -2.60 10.29 8.81
CA GLY A 168 -1.21 10.10 9.22
C GLY A 168 -1.00 9.02 10.28
N VAL A 169 -1.96 8.10 10.40
CA VAL A 169 -1.85 6.89 11.21
C VAL A 169 -0.99 5.89 10.48
N VAL A 170 0.01 5.35 11.19
CA VAL A 170 0.97 4.39 10.64
C VAL A 170 0.73 3.02 11.27
N PHE A 171 0.71 1.99 10.44
CA PHE A 171 0.68 0.61 10.85
C PHE A 171 2.09 0.02 10.86
N LYS A 172 2.40 -0.73 11.91
CA LYS A 172 3.63 -1.50 12.02
C LYS A 172 3.31 -2.94 12.32
N ARG A 173 4.16 -3.83 11.86
CA ARG A 173 4.11 -5.22 12.29
C ARG A 173 4.28 -5.26 13.81
N SER A 174 3.45 -6.04 14.51
CA SER A 174 3.64 -6.21 15.94
C SER A 174 4.96 -6.92 16.23
N GLU A 175 5.66 -6.47 17.28
CA GLU A 175 6.83 -7.19 17.79
C GLU A 175 6.44 -8.57 18.33
N ASN A 176 5.20 -8.70 18.83
CA ASN A 176 4.64 -9.97 19.26
C ASN A 176 4.09 -10.74 18.06
N ARG A 177 4.83 -11.76 17.60
CA ARG A 177 4.41 -12.64 16.49
C ARG A 177 3.09 -13.39 16.75
N ALA A 178 2.62 -13.47 18.00
CA ALA A 178 1.32 -14.05 18.32
C ALA A 178 0.15 -13.11 18.05
N HIS A 179 0.41 -11.81 17.89
CA HIS A 179 -0.61 -10.81 17.53
C HIS A 179 -0.67 -10.69 16.02
N GLU A 180 -1.82 -11.02 15.45
CA GLU A 180 -2.08 -10.89 14.01
C GLU A 180 -2.32 -9.43 13.61
N GLU A 181 -2.81 -8.61 14.55
CA GLU A 181 -3.10 -7.20 14.33
C GLU A 181 -1.81 -6.37 14.29
N PRO A 182 -1.71 -5.40 13.36
CA PRO A 182 -0.60 -4.45 13.36
C PRO A 182 -0.68 -3.53 14.59
N GLU A 183 0.48 -3.05 15.03
CA GLU A 183 0.57 -1.93 15.94
C GLU A 183 0.21 -0.63 15.22
N ILE A 184 -0.66 0.16 15.84
CA ILE A 184 -1.17 1.42 15.29
C ILE A 184 -0.59 2.58 16.08
N GLY A 185 -0.01 3.56 15.39
CA GLY A 185 0.60 4.71 16.06
C GLY A 185 0.84 5.91 15.16
N GLY A 186 1.35 6.98 15.78
CA GLY A 186 1.84 8.16 15.08
C GLY A 186 3.35 8.09 14.82
N VAL A 187 3.86 9.08 14.10
CA VAL A 187 5.31 9.31 13.98
C VAL A 187 5.69 10.68 14.52
N VAL A 188 6.79 10.72 15.27
CA VAL A 188 7.35 11.92 15.87
C VAL A 188 8.82 12.03 15.51
N ARG A 189 9.31 13.28 15.49
CA ARG A 189 10.71 13.55 15.26
C ARG A 189 11.50 13.43 16.56
N SER A 190 12.41 12.48 16.63
CA SER A 190 13.35 12.30 17.74
C SER A 190 14.79 12.39 17.25
N LYS A 191 15.59 13.31 17.82
CA LYS A 191 17.01 13.51 17.51
C LYS A 191 17.31 13.53 15.99
N LYS A 192 16.53 14.31 15.24
CA LYS A 192 16.57 14.47 13.77
C LYS A 192 15.99 13.33 12.93
N MET A 193 15.70 12.17 13.51
CA MET A 193 15.07 11.04 12.82
C MET A 193 13.59 10.96 13.14
N TRP A 194 12.78 10.53 12.18
CA TRP A 194 11.39 10.17 12.41
C TRP A 194 11.32 8.77 13.00
N ARG A 195 10.55 8.61 14.08
CA ARG A 195 10.31 7.33 14.75
C ARG A 195 8.83 7.21 15.08
N GLY A 196 8.38 5.98 15.33
CA GLY A 196 7.08 5.80 15.99
C GLY A 196 7.07 6.57 17.30
N ASP A 197 5.96 7.20 17.62
CA ASP A 197 5.81 7.99 18.84
C ASP A 197 5.72 7.14 20.12
N GLY A 198 5.66 5.83 19.97
CA GLY A 198 5.52 4.86 21.06
C GLY A 198 4.14 4.91 21.72
N ARG A 199 3.24 5.77 21.23
CA ARG A 199 1.86 5.85 21.66
C ARG A 199 1.07 4.93 20.76
N LEU A 200 0.94 3.68 21.22
CA LEU A 200 -0.01 2.78 20.60
C LEU A 200 -1.40 3.38 20.79
N ILE A 201 -2.10 3.55 19.67
CA ILE A 201 -3.48 3.98 19.66
C ILE A 201 -4.30 2.71 19.83
N ASP A 202 -5.16 2.67 20.85
CA ASP A 202 -6.12 1.59 20.97
C ASP A 202 -7.19 1.67 19.87
N TRP A 203 -8.02 0.63 19.75
CA TRP A 203 -9.05 0.58 18.71
C TRP A 203 -10.07 1.70 18.82
N ASP A 204 -10.40 2.15 20.04
CA ASP A 204 -11.34 3.25 20.26
C ASP A 204 -10.76 4.60 19.81
N GLY A 205 -9.49 4.85 20.10
CA GLY A 205 -8.75 6.01 19.61
C GLY A 205 -8.59 5.99 18.09
N PHE A 206 -8.29 4.82 17.52
CA PHE A 206 -8.21 4.66 16.07
C PHE A 206 -9.55 5.01 15.41
N ASN A 207 -10.66 4.46 15.93
CA ASN A 207 -12.01 4.76 15.45
C ASN A 207 -12.39 6.23 15.59
N ALA A 208 -11.93 6.90 16.65
CA ALA A 208 -12.15 8.33 16.81
C ALA A 208 -11.39 9.15 15.75
N ILE A 209 -10.22 8.68 15.30
CA ILE A 209 -9.38 9.35 14.30
C ILE A 209 -9.94 9.15 12.89
N ILE A 210 -10.22 7.90 12.50
CA ILE A 210 -10.69 7.60 11.13
C ILE A 210 -12.18 7.87 10.92
N GLY A 211 -12.94 8.02 12.02
CA GLY A 211 -14.40 8.17 12.00
C GLY A 211 -15.12 6.81 12.05
N ARG A 212 -16.19 6.74 12.86
CA ARG A 212 -16.95 5.49 13.13
C ARG A 212 -17.68 4.91 11.91
N GLU A 213 -17.87 5.69 10.84
CA GLU A 213 -18.74 5.31 9.71
C GLU A 213 -18.10 4.28 8.77
N LEU A 214 -16.77 4.13 8.78
CA LEU A 214 -16.03 3.32 7.81
C LEU A 214 -16.15 1.79 8.02
N ALA A 215 -16.79 1.31 9.09
CA ALA A 215 -16.82 -0.13 9.44
C ALA A 215 -18.24 -0.73 9.59
N VAL A 216 -19.30 0.03 9.31
CA VAL A 216 -20.66 -0.37 9.72
C VAL A 216 -21.34 -1.31 8.70
N GLY A 217 -20.93 -1.29 7.43
CA GLY A 217 -21.64 -1.99 6.35
C GLY A 217 -21.70 -3.51 6.48
N VAL A 218 -20.63 -4.15 6.97
CA VAL A 218 -20.48 -5.61 7.01
C VAL A 218 -20.44 -6.20 8.42
N GLY A 219 -20.89 -5.47 9.45
CA GLY A 219 -20.98 -5.99 10.83
C GLY A 219 -19.67 -6.53 11.43
N LEU A 220 -18.51 -6.21 10.82
CA LEU A 220 -17.19 -6.56 11.32
C LEU A 220 -16.65 -5.42 12.19
N THR A 221 -15.86 -5.78 13.20
CA THR A 221 -15.10 -4.77 13.93
C THR A 221 -13.92 -4.29 13.08
N PRO A 222 -13.40 -3.07 13.31
CA PRO A 222 -12.22 -2.57 12.61
C PRO A 222 -11.01 -3.52 12.65
N ALA A 223 -10.77 -4.12 13.82
CA ALA A 223 -9.74 -5.15 14.01
C ALA A 223 -9.93 -6.37 13.09
N LYS A 224 -11.18 -6.82 12.91
CA LYS A 224 -11.51 -7.92 11.98
C LYS A 224 -11.39 -7.51 10.52
N ILE A 225 -11.73 -6.26 10.18
CA ILE A 225 -11.53 -5.74 8.83
C ILE A 225 -10.03 -5.73 8.49
N LEU A 226 -9.16 -5.29 9.40
CA LEU A 226 -7.71 -5.27 9.19
C LEU A 226 -7.06 -6.63 9.05
N THR A 227 -7.71 -7.66 9.58
CA THR A 227 -7.23 -9.05 9.54
C THR A 227 -8.02 -9.90 8.55
N VAL A 228 -8.95 -9.30 7.77
CA VAL A 228 -9.70 -10.01 6.72
C VAL A 228 -8.76 -10.63 5.69
N LEU A 229 -7.62 -10.00 5.44
CA LEU A 229 -6.50 -10.58 4.70
C LEU A 229 -5.40 -10.95 5.70
N ARG A 230 -5.21 -12.25 5.92
CA ARG A 230 -4.21 -12.71 6.88
C ARG A 230 -2.81 -12.51 6.30
N LYS A 231 -2.13 -11.45 6.72
CA LYS A 231 -0.69 -11.31 6.52
C LYS A 231 0.01 -12.36 7.37
N LEU A 232 0.38 -13.48 6.75
CA LEU A 232 1.21 -14.46 7.43
C LEU A 232 2.48 -13.75 7.87
N ALA A 233 2.89 -13.99 9.12
CA ALA A 233 4.21 -13.61 9.57
C ALA A 233 5.20 -14.33 8.65
N LEU A 234 5.70 -13.63 7.61
CA LEU A 234 6.68 -14.16 6.67
C LEU A 234 7.73 -14.92 7.48
N ALA A 235 7.75 -16.23 7.29
CA ALA A 235 8.44 -17.16 8.17
C ALA A 235 9.94 -17.04 7.94
N GLY A 236 10.59 -16.19 8.72
CA GLY A 236 12.04 -16.06 8.67
C GLY A 236 12.53 -14.96 9.58
N ASP A 237 13.50 -15.29 10.41
CA ASP A 237 14.17 -14.42 11.38
C ASP A 237 14.91 -13.21 10.76
N GLY A 238 14.75 -13.00 9.46
CA GLY A 238 15.29 -11.89 8.68
C GLY A 238 14.23 -11.14 7.87
N GLY A 239 12.93 -11.28 8.16
CA GLY A 239 11.87 -10.59 7.41
C GLY A 239 12.00 -9.07 7.39
N ASP A 240 12.57 -8.46 8.44
CA ASP A 240 12.90 -7.03 8.41
C ASP A 240 14.00 -6.79 7.35
N GLU A 241 15.15 -7.48 7.40
CA GLU A 241 16.22 -7.32 6.39
C GLU A 241 15.86 -7.80 4.97
N ARG A 242 15.02 -8.81 4.80
CA ARG A 242 14.66 -9.41 3.50
C ARG A 242 13.55 -8.65 2.80
N ASP A 243 12.53 -8.20 3.54
CA ASP A 243 11.62 -7.20 3.01
C ASP A 243 12.43 -5.93 2.76
N HIS A 244 13.30 -5.47 3.67
CA HIS A 244 14.18 -4.32 3.39
C HIS A 244 15.11 -4.54 2.20
N LEU A 245 15.51 -5.77 1.83
CA LEU A 245 16.37 -6.07 0.67
C LEU A 245 15.57 -5.99 -0.63
N LEU A 246 14.43 -6.69 -0.71
CA LEU A 246 13.53 -6.61 -1.86
C LEU A 246 12.98 -5.19 -2.02
N LEU A 247 12.66 -4.53 -0.91
CA LEU A 247 12.26 -3.13 -0.87
C LEU A 247 13.42 -2.18 -1.13
N ARG A 248 14.67 -2.54 -0.85
CA ARG A 248 15.86 -1.75 -1.17
C ARG A 248 16.22 -1.87 -2.64
N GLU A 249 16.11 -3.06 -3.24
CA GLU A 249 16.22 -3.24 -4.68
C GLU A 249 15.04 -2.60 -5.42
N ILE A 250 13.84 -2.63 -4.82
CA ILE A 250 12.72 -1.80 -5.26
C ILE A 250 13.07 -0.33 -5.17
N ARG A 251 13.63 0.10 -4.04
CA ARG A 251 13.93 1.51 -3.76
C ARG A 251 15.02 2.09 -4.64
N ASP A 252 16.10 1.33 -4.85
CA ASP A 252 17.30 1.79 -5.56
C ASP A 252 17.04 1.82 -7.09
N GLY A 253 15.91 1.26 -7.56
CA GLY A 253 15.39 1.38 -8.94
C GLY A 253 14.32 2.45 -9.17
N HIS A 254 14.02 3.35 -8.23
CA HIS A 254 13.02 4.41 -8.47
C HIS A 254 13.52 5.47 -9.47
N GLY A 255 13.00 5.42 -10.70
CA GLY A 255 13.10 6.52 -11.67
C GLY A 255 12.12 7.64 -11.32
N VAL A 256 12.63 8.80 -10.86
CA VAL A 256 11.83 10.01 -10.71
C VAL A 256 11.81 10.75 -12.04
N HIS A 257 10.68 10.75 -12.73
CA HIS A 257 10.48 11.52 -13.95
C HIS A 257 9.50 12.66 -13.71
N SER A 258 10.02 13.89 -13.70
CA SER A 258 9.19 15.08 -13.80
C SER A 258 8.89 15.34 -15.27
N GLY A 259 7.68 15.03 -15.72
CA GLY A 259 7.22 15.44 -17.04
C GLY A 259 7.08 16.96 -17.07
N ASP A 260 7.93 17.65 -17.83
CA ASP A 260 7.80 19.10 -18.10
C ASP A 260 6.61 19.30 -19.05
N GLY A 261 5.42 19.31 -18.48
CA GLY A 261 4.16 19.49 -19.18
C GLY A 261 3.92 20.96 -19.51
N ARG A 262 4.67 21.52 -20.46
CA ARG A 262 4.21 22.72 -21.18
C ARG A 262 3.29 22.28 -22.32
N ARG A 263 1.99 22.48 -22.14
CA ARG A 263 1.03 22.66 -23.24
C ARG A 263 0.19 23.90 -22.96
#